data_AF-A0A6I6LQJ7-F1
#
_entry.id   AF-A0A6I6LQJ7-F1
#
_cell.length_a   1.000
_cell.length_b   1.000
_cell.length_c   1.000
_cell.angle_alpha   90.00
_cell.angle_beta   90.00
_cell.angle_gamma   90.00
#
_symmetry.space_group_name_H-M   'P 1'
#
loop_
_entity.id
_entity.type
_entity.pdbx_description
1 polymer ?
#
loop_
_entity_poly.entity_id
_entity_poly.type
_entity_poly.pdbx_seq_one_letter_code
_entity_poly.pdbx_strand_id
1 'polypeptide(L)'
;MTITDITVQSARLAAAEAQFCTTDFGYRNTAVEPWREDGAKLVRFVQAERNGQSSLLEYSVLFAPDSARVICCRVFDFTEALAEDDDWVPMFSAWRKGGWYVWNIARPEGGCGCVSRNYADGKWRIVCDPRRDEPGAPGDFTYASGTEAAKAERALIAEQARALLHKARCNELPPHLLSARLVCDKHGYQDFDIEGHPTVHRACVPNGIRVGQQFNVYHGEGMKSGAIWTGTLEGSLRKFACC
;
A
#
# COMPACT_ATOMS: atom_id res chain seq x y z
N MET A 1 15.67 -14.39 -13.25
CA MET A 1 16.65 -13.51 -12.55
C MET A 1 18.01 -13.74 -13.16
N THR A 2 18.64 -12.68 -13.64
CA THR A 2 20.02 -12.68 -14.15
C THR A 2 21.00 -12.39 -13.00
N ILE A 3 22.29 -12.70 -13.16
CA ILE A 3 23.33 -12.39 -12.15
C ILE A 3 23.39 -10.87 -11.86
N THR A 4 23.09 -10.04 -12.85
CA THR A 4 22.93 -8.59 -12.74
C THR A 4 21.74 -8.17 -11.86
N ASP A 5 20.62 -8.91 -11.86
CA ASP A 5 19.47 -8.58 -11.01
C ASP A 5 19.77 -8.85 -9.52
N ILE A 6 20.46 -9.96 -9.23
CA ILE A 6 20.83 -10.37 -7.85
C ILE A 6 21.80 -9.37 -7.22
N THR A 7 22.73 -8.83 -8.01
CA THR A 7 23.71 -7.85 -7.54
C THR A 7 23.07 -6.49 -7.24
N VAL A 8 22.13 -6.03 -8.08
CA VAL A 8 21.37 -4.79 -7.82
C VAL A 8 20.48 -4.92 -6.58
N GLN A 9 19.78 -6.05 -6.43
CA GLN A 9 18.93 -6.31 -5.25
C GLN A 9 19.73 -6.30 -3.94
N SER A 10 20.88 -6.98 -3.93
CA SER A 10 21.78 -7.02 -2.78
C SER A 10 22.32 -5.63 -2.44
N ALA A 11 22.67 -4.83 -3.45
CA ALA A 11 23.11 -3.45 -3.27
C ALA A 11 21.99 -2.54 -2.73
N ARG A 12 20.74 -2.74 -3.17
CA ARG A 12 19.56 -2.03 -2.64
C ARG A 12 19.35 -2.34 -1.16
N LEU A 13 19.43 -3.61 -0.76
CA LEU A 13 19.28 -4.01 0.65
C LEU A 13 20.35 -3.35 1.53
N ALA A 14 21.62 -3.36 1.09
CA ALA A 14 22.70 -2.70 1.83
C ALA A 14 22.49 -1.19 1.95
N ALA A 15 22.05 -0.53 0.86
CA ALA A 15 21.73 0.88 0.87
C ALA A 15 20.53 1.21 1.78
N ALA A 16 19.48 0.37 1.78
CA ALA A 16 18.32 0.56 2.64
C ALA A 16 18.70 0.41 4.13
N GLU A 17 19.51 -0.58 4.48
CA GLU A 17 19.98 -0.75 5.85
C GLU A 17 20.83 0.44 6.31
N ALA A 18 21.74 0.93 5.45
CA ALA A 18 22.53 2.12 5.74
C ALA A 18 21.64 3.35 5.98
N GLN A 19 20.61 3.56 5.16
CA GLN A 19 19.65 4.66 5.34
C GLN A 19 18.90 4.53 6.66
N PHE A 20 18.42 3.34 7.01
CA PHE A 20 17.72 3.14 8.27
C PHE A 20 18.59 3.43 9.49
N CYS A 21 19.83 2.94 9.50
CA CYS A 21 20.73 3.12 10.64
C CYS A 21 21.18 4.58 10.84
N THR A 22 21.12 5.39 9.78
CA THR A 22 21.64 6.77 9.80
C THR A 22 20.55 7.83 9.84
N THR A 23 19.32 7.51 9.43
CA THR A 23 18.21 8.46 9.42
C THR A 23 17.45 8.40 10.73
N ASP A 24 17.52 9.47 11.50
CA ASP A 24 16.72 9.64 12.71
C ASP A 24 15.41 10.38 12.39
N PHE A 25 14.28 9.73 12.65
CA PHE A 25 12.95 10.32 12.55
C PHE A 25 12.35 10.70 13.91
N GLY A 26 13.15 10.64 14.98
CA GLY A 26 12.72 10.96 16.35
C GLY A 26 11.96 9.82 17.03
N TYR A 27 12.15 8.58 16.57
CA TYR A 27 11.52 7.38 17.11
C TYR A 27 12.56 6.44 17.70
N ARG A 28 12.23 5.82 18.84
CA ARG A 28 13.01 4.71 19.40
C ARG A 28 12.44 3.39 18.90
N ASN A 29 13.16 2.72 18.02
CA ASN A 29 12.73 1.42 17.47
C ASN A 29 12.77 0.33 18.56
N THR A 30 11.69 -0.44 18.70
CA THR A 30 11.52 -1.51 19.69
C THR A 30 11.45 -2.90 19.06
N ALA A 31 10.92 -3.01 17.84
CA ALA A 31 11.00 -4.22 17.02
C ALA A 31 11.09 -3.84 15.54
N VAL A 32 11.93 -4.56 14.77
CA VAL A 32 12.20 -4.26 13.36
C VAL A 32 11.98 -5.52 12.54
N GLU A 33 11.13 -5.43 11.52
CA GLU A 33 10.88 -6.53 10.59
C GLU A 33 11.89 -6.52 9.41
N PRO A 34 12.05 -7.65 8.70
CA PRO A 34 12.87 -7.70 7.50
C PRO A 34 12.38 -6.76 6.38
N TRP A 35 13.31 -6.34 5.52
CA TRP A 35 12.99 -5.60 4.29
C TRP A 35 12.17 -6.45 3.32
N ARG A 36 11.24 -5.79 2.64
CA ARG A 36 10.38 -6.37 1.60
C ARG A 36 10.39 -5.48 0.37
N GLU A 37 10.28 -6.10 -0.81
CA GLU A 37 10.16 -5.36 -2.06
C GLU A 37 8.72 -4.90 -2.27
N ASP A 38 8.55 -3.62 -2.60
CA ASP A 38 7.30 -3.07 -3.12
C ASP A 38 7.59 -2.17 -4.32
N GLY A 39 7.60 -2.79 -5.51
CA GLY A 39 7.94 -2.12 -6.77
C GLY A 39 9.35 -1.52 -6.74
N ALA A 40 9.45 -0.20 -6.84
CA ALA A 40 10.73 0.53 -6.80
C ALA A 40 11.23 0.83 -5.37
N LYS A 41 10.50 0.38 -4.34
CA LYS A 41 10.82 0.62 -2.93
C LYS A 41 11.28 -0.66 -2.25
N LEU A 42 12.13 -0.49 -1.24
CA LEU A 42 12.21 -1.42 -0.13
C LEU A 42 11.43 -0.85 1.05
N VAL A 43 10.56 -1.66 1.64
CA VAL A 43 9.73 -1.28 2.78
C VAL A 43 9.99 -2.22 3.95
N ARG A 44 9.87 -1.73 5.17
CA ARG A 44 9.84 -2.57 6.37
C ARG A 44 8.97 -1.95 7.45
N PHE A 45 8.36 -2.82 8.24
CA PHE A 45 7.56 -2.41 9.38
C PHE A 45 8.40 -2.40 10.65
N VAL A 46 8.15 -1.40 11.48
CA VAL A 46 8.91 -1.15 12.70
C VAL A 46 7.95 -0.77 13.80
N GLN A 47 7.98 -1.51 14.90
CA GLN A 47 7.41 -1.03 16.15
C GLN A 47 8.39 -0.05 16.75
N ALA A 48 7.91 1.14 17.09
CA ALA A 48 8.73 2.18 17.68
C ALA A 48 7.96 2.93 18.77
N GLU A 49 8.68 3.75 19.52
CA GLU A 49 8.11 4.59 20.56
C GLU A 49 8.57 6.03 20.40
N ARG A 50 7.64 6.96 20.60
CA ARG A 50 7.90 8.40 20.65
C ARG A 50 7.03 9.02 21.73
N ASN A 51 7.64 9.80 22.63
CA ASN A 51 6.94 10.47 23.74
C ASN A 51 6.07 9.52 24.60
N GLY A 52 6.51 8.27 24.80
CA GLY A 52 5.76 7.27 25.57
C GLY A 52 4.59 6.60 24.82
N GLN A 53 4.38 6.94 23.56
CA GLN A 53 3.38 6.29 22.70
C GLN A 53 4.07 5.30 21.76
N SER A 54 3.49 4.11 21.64
CA SER A 54 3.97 3.09 20.70
C SER A 54 3.28 3.28 19.33
N SER A 55 4.08 3.27 18.28
CA SER A 55 3.64 3.44 16.89
C SER A 55 4.09 2.26 16.03
N LEU A 56 3.21 1.83 15.12
CA LEU A 56 3.58 0.99 13.99
C LEU A 56 3.97 1.88 12.81
N LEU A 57 5.22 1.77 12.39
CA LEU A 57 5.80 2.57 11.32
C LEU A 57 6.07 1.70 10.07
N GLU A 58 5.85 2.24 8.87
CA GLU A 58 6.52 1.77 7.66
C GLU A 58 7.70 2.69 7.35
N TYR A 59 8.89 2.10 7.33
CA TYR A 59 10.07 2.71 6.74
C TYR A 59 10.14 2.31 5.27
N SER A 60 10.26 3.30 4.38
CA SER A 60 10.38 3.05 2.94
C SER A 60 11.57 3.78 2.32
N VAL A 61 12.31 3.06 1.49
CA VAL A 61 13.46 3.58 0.73
C VAL A 61 13.15 3.42 -0.75
N LEU A 62 13.02 4.54 -1.46
CA LEU A 62 12.76 4.56 -2.89
C LEU A 62 14.09 4.57 -3.65
N PHE A 63 14.20 3.73 -4.68
CA PHE A 63 15.38 3.65 -5.54
C PHE A 63 15.10 4.17 -6.94
N ALA A 64 16.15 4.68 -7.59
CA ALA A 64 16.07 4.97 -9.02
C ALA A 64 15.94 3.67 -9.84
N PRO A 65 15.27 3.72 -11.01
CA PRO A 65 15.05 2.55 -11.87
C PRO A 65 16.34 1.76 -12.08
N ASP A 66 16.26 0.44 -11.96
CA ASP A 66 17.34 -0.53 -12.21
C ASP A 66 18.68 -0.23 -11.50
N SER A 67 18.64 0.49 -10.37
CA SER A 67 19.83 0.88 -9.62
C SER A 67 19.64 0.79 -8.11
N ALA A 68 20.74 0.78 -7.36
CA ALA A 68 20.76 0.93 -5.91
C ALA A 68 20.87 2.40 -5.44
N ARG A 69 20.71 3.37 -6.35
CA ARG A 69 20.75 4.79 -5.99
C ARG A 69 19.47 5.17 -5.26
N VAL A 70 19.60 5.54 -3.98
CA VAL A 70 18.50 6.03 -3.15
C VAL A 70 18.01 7.38 -3.69
N ILE A 71 16.69 7.51 -3.87
CA ILE A 71 16.00 8.76 -4.20
C ILE A 71 15.52 9.43 -2.92
N CYS A 72 14.88 8.69 -2.02
CA CYS A 72 14.40 9.21 -0.74
C CYS A 72 14.15 8.09 0.28
N CYS A 73 14.24 8.45 1.56
CA CYS A 73 13.82 7.65 2.70
C CYS A 73 12.60 8.32 3.34
N ARG A 74 11.62 7.55 3.80
CA ARG A 74 10.38 8.04 4.42
C ARG A 74 9.95 7.14 5.56
N VAL A 75 9.24 7.73 6.51
CA VAL A 75 8.49 7.03 7.56
C VAL A 75 7.02 7.43 7.45
N PHE A 76 6.15 6.43 7.54
CA PHE A 76 4.71 6.61 7.68
C PHE A 76 4.24 5.97 8.98
N ASP A 77 3.53 6.73 9.81
CA ASP A 77 3.02 6.28 11.11
C ASP A 77 1.56 5.80 10.95
N PHE A 78 1.37 4.48 10.96
CA PHE A 78 0.03 3.89 10.84
C PHE A 78 -0.81 4.14 12.09
N THR A 79 -0.18 4.21 13.27
CA THR A 79 -0.90 4.46 14.51
C THR A 79 -1.52 5.85 14.49
N GLU A 80 -0.76 6.87 14.05
CA GLU A 80 -1.28 8.23 13.89
C GLU A 80 -2.34 8.31 12.78
N ALA A 81 -2.08 7.69 11.62
CA ALA A 81 -2.98 7.73 10.48
C ALA A 81 -4.33 7.04 10.74
N LEU A 82 -4.35 6.02 11.60
CA LEU A 82 -5.54 5.24 11.95
C LEU A 82 -6.19 5.67 13.27
N ALA A 83 -5.62 6.66 13.97
CA ALA A 83 -6.17 7.15 15.22
C ALA A 83 -7.59 7.70 15.02
N GLU A 84 -8.54 7.15 15.76
CA GLU A 84 -9.89 7.72 15.86
C GLU A 84 -9.82 8.88 16.87
N ASP A 85 -9.86 10.10 16.35
CA ASP A 85 -9.82 11.33 17.13
C ASP A 85 -10.78 12.33 16.48
N ASP A 86 -12.00 12.38 17.03
CA ASP A 86 -13.08 13.26 16.57
C ASP A 86 -12.82 14.73 16.93
N ASP A 87 -12.01 14.95 17.97
CA ASP A 87 -11.61 16.27 18.46
C ASP A 87 -10.36 16.81 17.72
N TRP A 88 -9.82 16.05 16.77
CA TRP A 88 -8.67 16.46 15.98
C TRP A 88 -8.92 17.78 15.23
N VAL A 89 -8.02 18.75 15.45
CA VAL A 89 -8.05 20.07 14.81
C VAL A 89 -6.93 20.18 13.77
N PRO A 90 -7.25 20.49 12.49
CA PRO A 90 -6.23 20.69 11.48
C PRO A 90 -5.36 21.91 11.77
N MET A 91 -4.06 21.77 11.57
CA MET A 91 -3.10 22.85 11.75
C MET A 91 -2.62 23.34 10.39
N PHE A 92 -2.95 24.59 10.09
CA PHE A 92 -2.74 25.16 8.77
C PHE A 92 -1.49 26.03 8.68
N SER A 93 -0.83 26.00 7.52
CA SER A 93 0.12 27.05 7.11
C SER A 93 -0.13 27.44 5.65
N ALA A 94 -0.26 28.74 5.39
CA ALA A 94 -0.55 29.24 4.04
C ALA A 94 0.68 29.12 3.12
N TRP A 95 0.47 28.81 1.83
CA TRP A 95 1.51 28.84 0.81
C TRP A 95 1.29 29.93 -0.25
N ARG A 96 2.37 30.30 -0.96
CA ARG A 96 2.44 31.49 -1.85
C ARG A 96 1.35 31.58 -2.93
N LYS A 97 0.81 30.45 -3.39
CA LYS A 97 -0.22 30.33 -4.44
C LYS A 97 -1.66 30.18 -3.94
N GLY A 98 -1.99 30.59 -2.71
CA GLY A 98 -3.39 30.66 -2.25
C GLY A 98 -4.00 29.33 -1.77
N GLY A 99 -3.19 28.48 -1.14
CA GLY A 99 -3.65 27.26 -0.48
C GLY A 99 -3.02 27.10 0.90
N TRP A 100 -3.35 26.01 1.58
CA TRP A 100 -2.91 25.74 2.94
C TRP A 100 -2.37 24.33 3.05
N TYR A 101 -1.16 24.20 3.60
CA TYR A 101 -0.66 22.93 4.12
C TYR A 101 -1.41 22.58 5.39
N VAL A 102 -1.69 21.31 5.58
CA VAL A 102 -2.19 20.71 6.82
C VAL A 102 -1.07 19.87 7.39
N TRP A 103 -0.29 20.44 8.30
CA TRP A 103 1.02 19.87 8.66
C TRP A 103 0.96 18.78 9.73
N ASN A 104 -0.16 18.66 10.44
CA ASN A 104 -0.43 17.59 11.41
C ASN A 104 -1.21 16.43 10.78
N ILE A 105 -1.02 16.20 9.47
CA ILE A 105 -1.28 14.93 8.79
C ILE A 105 -0.12 14.64 7.83
N ALA A 106 0.22 13.36 7.68
CA ALA A 106 1.20 12.89 6.72
C ALA A 106 0.54 11.87 5.78
N ARG A 107 0.85 11.97 4.48
CA ARG A 107 0.36 10.99 3.49
C ARG A 107 1.30 9.79 3.40
N PRO A 108 0.82 8.58 3.02
CA PRO A 108 1.66 7.40 2.87
C PRO A 108 2.82 7.58 1.87
N GLU A 109 2.58 8.30 0.78
CA GLU A 109 3.61 8.65 -0.20
C GLU A 109 4.55 9.77 0.26
N GLY A 110 4.35 10.31 1.46
CA GLY A 110 5.08 11.42 2.04
C GLY A 110 4.47 12.79 1.70
N GLY A 111 4.97 13.80 2.40
CA GLY A 111 4.42 15.15 2.35
C GLY A 111 3.25 15.33 3.32
N CYS A 112 2.87 16.59 3.51
CA CYS A 112 1.76 16.96 4.37
C CYS A 112 0.46 17.14 3.58
N GLY A 113 -0.64 17.25 4.31
CA GLY A 113 -1.93 17.54 3.73
C GLY A 113 -1.96 18.89 3.01
N CYS A 114 -2.86 19.03 2.05
CA CYS A 114 -2.89 20.16 1.13
C CYS A 114 -4.35 20.48 0.76
N VAL A 115 -4.87 21.61 1.21
CA VAL A 115 -6.24 22.06 0.88
C VAL A 115 -6.25 23.45 0.25
N SER A 116 -7.18 23.70 -0.65
CA SER A 116 -7.31 25.02 -1.28
C SER A 116 -8.74 25.30 -1.73
N ARG A 117 -9.06 26.59 -1.80
CA ARG A 117 -10.25 27.13 -2.49
C ARG A 117 -9.88 28.00 -3.69
N ASN A 118 -8.61 27.99 -4.10
CA ASN A 118 -8.09 28.80 -5.21
C ASN A 118 -8.40 28.13 -6.56
N TYR A 119 -9.69 27.94 -6.80
CA TYR A 119 -10.27 27.41 -8.02
C TYR A 119 -11.30 28.41 -8.54
N ALA A 120 -11.65 28.34 -9.83
CA ALA A 120 -12.58 29.29 -10.45
C ALA A 120 -13.97 29.34 -9.78
N ASP A 121 -14.39 28.22 -9.17
CA ASP A 121 -15.67 28.11 -8.46
C ASP A 121 -15.59 28.47 -6.96
N GLY A 122 -14.40 28.78 -6.44
CA GLY A 122 -14.17 29.12 -5.05
C GLY A 122 -14.44 28.00 -4.04
N LYS A 123 -14.66 26.76 -4.48
CA LYS A 123 -14.98 25.63 -3.59
C LYS A 123 -13.73 25.02 -2.99
N TRP A 124 -13.84 24.57 -1.74
CA TRP A 124 -12.74 23.90 -1.04
C TRP A 124 -12.53 22.48 -1.55
N ARG A 125 -11.27 22.11 -1.76
CA ARG A 125 -10.85 20.77 -2.20
C ARG A 125 -9.58 20.35 -1.46
N ILE A 126 -9.42 19.04 -1.34
CA ILE A 126 -8.12 18.40 -1.16
C ILE A 126 -7.35 18.61 -2.46
N VAL A 127 -6.16 19.21 -2.43
CA VAL A 127 -5.39 19.57 -3.64
C VAL A 127 -4.82 18.33 -4.31
N CYS A 128 -4.22 17.44 -3.53
CA CYS A 128 -3.62 16.19 -4.00
C CYS A 128 -4.59 15.02 -3.86
N ASP A 129 -5.86 15.22 -4.23
CA ASP A 129 -6.88 14.16 -4.13
C ASP A 129 -6.64 13.10 -5.22
N PRO A 130 -6.23 11.87 -4.88
CA PRO A 130 -5.94 10.83 -5.86
C PRO A 130 -7.21 10.27 -6.53
N ARG A 131 -8.41 10.67 -6.07
CA ARG A 131 -9.69 10.19 -6.61
C ARG A 131 -10.11 10.93 -7.88
N ARG A 132 -9.43 12.03 -8.25
CA ARG A 132 -9.69 12.79 -9.47
C ARG A 132 -8.41 13.02 -10.27
N ASP A 133 -8.57 13.16 -11.59
CA ASP A 133 -7.49 13.59 -12.47
C ASP A 133 -7.39 15.13 -12.55
N GLU A 134 -8.53 15.80 -12.72
CA GLU A 134 -8.62 17.26 -12.85
C GLU A 134 -9.80 17.85 -12.06
N PRO A 135 -9.77 19.13 -11.66
CA PRO A 135 -10.92 19.80 -11.06
C PRO A 135 -12.15 19.74 -11.98
N GLY A 136 -13.30 19.36 -11.43
CA GLY A 136 -14.56 19.17 -12.16
C GLY A 136 -14.74 17.79 -12.81
N ALA A 137 -13.73 16.91 -12.79
CA ALA A 137 -13.84 15.53 -13.27
C ALA A 137 -14.58 14.63 -12.25
N PRO A 138 -15.01 13.41 -12.65
CA PRO A 138 -15.48 12.41 -11.70
C PRO A 138 -14.47 12.20 -10.56
N GLY A 139 -14.97 12.14 -9.33
CA GLY A 139 -14.12 12.08 -8.13
C GLY A 139 -13.64 13.44 -7.60
N ASP A 140 -14.04 14.57 -8.21
CA ASP A 140 -13.78 15.90 -7.67
C ASP A 140 -14.72 16.25 -6.50
N PHE A 141 -14.33 15.83 -5.30
CA PHE A 141 -15.05 16.16 -4.07
C PHE A 141 -14.77 17.59 -3.62
N THR A 142 -15.85 18.31 -3.32
CA THR A 142 -15.80 19.67 -2.78
C THR A 142 -16.39 19.74 -1.39
N TYR A 143 -15.86 20.64 -0.57
CA TYR A 143 -16.19 20.76 0.85
C TYR A 143 -16.68 22.16 1.20
N ALA A 144 -17.44 22.26 2.30
CA ALA A 144 -17.98 23.52 2.78
C ALA A 144 -16.89 24.46 3.34
N SER A 145 -15.81 23.91 3.90
CA SER A 145 -14.71 24.68 4.49
C SER A 145 -13.36 23.98 4.30
N GLY A 146 -12.27 24.72 4.53
CA GLY A 146 -10.91 24.15 4.54
C GLY A 146 -10.72 23.11 5.64
N THR A 147 -11.37 23.30 6.80
CA THR A 147 -11.39 22.32 7.90
C THR A 147 -12.05 21.02 7.47
N GLU A 148 -13.21 21.09 6.82
CA GLU A 148 -13.91 19.90 6.33
C GLU A 148 -13.09 19.18 5.24
N ALA A 149 -12.43 19.94 4.35
CA ALA A 149 -11.52 19.35 3.36
C ALA A 149 -10.32 18.65 4.04
N ALA A 150 -9.75 19.24 5.09
CA ALA A 150 -8.62 18.66 5.82
C ALA A 150 -9.02 17.40 6.60
N LYS A 151 -10.19 17.41 7.24
CA LYS A 151 -10.77 16.22 7.90
C LYS A 151 -11.03 15.11 6.90
N ALA A 152 -11.54 15.45 5.71
CA ALA A 152 -11.73 14.49 4.64
C ALA A 152 -10.41 13.93 4.09
N GLU A 153 -9.35 14.75 3.99
CA GLU A 153 -8.01 14.26 3.63
C GLU A 153 -7.48 13.28 4.69
N ARG A 154 -7.64 13.59 5.99
CA ARG A 154 -7.29 12.68 7.08
C ARG A 154 -8.03 11.34 7.00
N ALA A 155 -9.34 11.37 6.73
CA ALA A 155 -10.14 10.16 6.55
C ALA A 155 -9.66 9.32 5.34
N LEU A 156 -9.34 9.99 4.22
CA LEU A 156 -8.78 9.32 3.04
C LEU A 156 -7.42 8.67 3.32
N ILE A 157 -6.55 9.36 4.06
CA ILE A 157 -5.26 8.80 4.52
C ILE A 157 -5.49 7.56 5.38
N ALA A 158 -6.47 7.58 6.28
CA ALA A 158 -6.82 6.41 7.10
C ALA A 158 -7.28 5.22 6.24
N GLU A 159 -8.10 5.46 5.21
CA GLU A 159 -8.51 4.41 4.25
C GLU A 159 -7.31 3.83 3.50
N GLN A 160 -6.41 4.69 3.01
CA GLN A 160 -5.18 4.26 2.34
C GLN A 160 -4.27 3.46 3.28
N ALA A 161 -4.13 3.91 4.53
CA ALA A 161 -3.36 3.23 5.56
C ALA A 161 -3.92 1.81 5.84
N ARG A 162 -5.25 1.66 5.96
CA ARG A 162 -5.89 0.35 6.10
C ARG A 162 -5.60 -0.55 4.90
N ALA A 163 -5.69 -0.02 3.68
CA ALA A 163 -5.42 -0.78 2.46
C ALA A 163 -3.95 -1.23 2.39
N LEU A 164 -2.99 -0.37 2.77
CA LEU A 164 -1.57 -0.71 2.82
C LEU A 164 -1.26 -1.79 3.86
N LEU A 165 -1.80 -1.68 5.07
CA LEU A 165 -1.65 -2.73 6.09
C LEU A 165 -2.26 -4.05 5.65
N HIS A 166 -3.43 -4.01 5.02
CA HIS A 166 -4.06 -5.21 4.48
C HIS A 166 -3.18 -5.87 3.42
N LYS A 167 -2.70 -5.10 2.44
CA LYS A 167 -1.75 -5.56 1.41
C LYS A 167 -0.49 -6.17 2.04
N ALA A 168 0.09 -5.50 3.04
CA ALA A 168 1.30 -5.97 3.71
C ALA A 168 1.08 -7.32 4.42
N ARG A 169 -0.03 -7.49 5.13
CA ARG A 169 -0.38 -8.74 5.82
C ARG A 169 -0.73 -9.88 4.86
N CYS A 170 -1.42 -9.60 3.75
CA CYS A 170 -1.67 -10.62 2.73
C CYS A 170 -0.37 -11.09 2.06
N ASN A 171 0.61 -10.20 1.90
CA ASN A 171 1.93 -10.55 1.39
C ASN A 171 2.81 -11.34 2.39
N GLU A 172 2.47 -11.34 3.69
CA GLU A 172 3.13 -12.14 4.73
C GLU A 172 2.72 -13.59 4.76
N LEU A 173 1.68 -14.00 4.01
CA LEU A 173 1.33 -15.42 3.91
C LEU A 173 2.56 -16.20 3.45
N PRO A 174 3.14 -17.05 4.32
CA PRO A 174 4.36 -17.74 3.98
C PRO A 174 4.13 -18.58 2.72
N PRO A 175 5.09 -18.66 1.77
CA PRO A 175 4.99 -19.56 0.62
C PRO A 175 4.78 -21.03 1.00
N HIS A 176 4.93 -21.36 2.28
CA HIS A 176 4.79 -22.71 2.82
C HIS A 176 3.36 -23.05 3.26
N LEU A 177 2.42 -22.10 3.31
CA LEU A 177 1.06 -22.35 3.78
C LEU A 177 0.03 -22.45 2.65
N LEU A 178 0.30 -21.83 1.50
CA LEU A 178 -0.59 -21.94 0.35
C LEU A 178 -0.30 -23.23 -0.41
N SER A 179 -1.10 -24.26 -0.16
CA SER A 179 -0.99 -25.56 -0.83
C SER A 179 -2.07 -25.66 -1.91
N ALA A 180 -1.71 -26.22 -3.06
CA ALA A 180 -2.64 -26.51 -4.14
C ALA A 180 -2.54 -27.99 -4.50
N ARG A 181 -3.61 -28.74 -4.24
CA ARG A 181 -3.69 -30.16 -4.59
C ARG A 181 -4.52 -30.33 -5.86
N LEU A 182 -3.90 -30.87 -6.91
CA LEU A 182 -4.60 -31.21 -8.15
C LEU A 182 -5.64 -32.32 -7.86
N VAL A 183 -6.90 -32.01 -8.14
CA VAL A 183 -8.05 -32.92 -8.00
C VAL A 183 -8.37 -33.59 -9.34
N CYS A 184 -8.34 -32.81 -10.42
CA CYS A 184 -8.70 -33.28 -11.77
C CYS A 184 -7.99 -32.44 -12.83
N ASP A 185 -7.54 -33.06 -13.92
CA ASP A 185 -6.95 -32.40 -15.09
C ASP A 185 -7.72 -32.68 -16.40
N LYS A 186 -8.93 -33.21 -16.26
CA LYS A 186 -9.80 -33.60 -17.38
C LYS A 186 -10.68 -32.44 -17.81
N HIS A 187 -11.24 -32.53 -19.02
CA HIS A 187 -12.20 -31.57 -19.56
C HIS A 187 -11.64 -30.16 -19.85
N GLY A 188 -10.33 -30.04 -20.08
CA GLY A 188 -9.72 -28.80 -20.54
C GLY A 188 -9.36 -27.80 -19.44
N TYR A 189 -9.41 -28.22 -18.17
CA TYR A 189 -8.94 -27.44 -17.04
C TYR A 189 -8.27 -28.32 -15.98
N GLN A 190 -7.41 -27.70 -15.18
CA GLN A 190 -6.84 -28.24 -13.95
C GLN A 190 -7.62 -27.69 -12.77
N ASP A 191 -8.15 -28.59 -11.95
CA ASP A 191 -8.96 -28.31 -10.78
C ASP A 191 -8.13 -28.55 -9.52
N PHE A 192 -8.04 -27.55 -8.64
CA PHE A 192 -7.20 -27.58 -7.46
C PHE A 192 -8.02 -27.31 -6.21
N ASP A 193 -7.83 -28.14 -5.19
CA ASP A 193 -8.16 -27.78 -3.80
C ASP A 193 -7.06 -26.86 -3.28
N ILE A 194 -7.46 -25.75 -2.65
CA ILE A 194 -6.55 -24.72 -2.14
C ILE A 194 -6.65 -24.70 -0.61
N GLU A 195 -5.51 -24.84 0.05
CA GLU A 195 -5.38 -24.68 1.50
C GLU A 195 -4.50 -23.47 1.84
N GLY A 196 -4.75 -22.85 2.98
CA GLY A 196 -3.96 -21.72 3.52
C GLY A 196 -4.19 -20.37 2.83
N HIS A 197 -5.05 -20.29 1.82
CA HIS A 197 -5.56 -19.01 1.34
C HIS A 197 -6.68 -18.50 2.25
N PRO A 198 -6.74 -17.20 2.61
CA PRO A 198 -7.71 -16.67 3.58
C PRO A 198 -9.19 -16.77 3.18
N THR A 199 -9.50 -17.12 1.94
CA THR A 199 -10.86 -17.01 1.38
C THR A 199 -11.13 -18.07 0.32
N VAL A 200 -10.20 -18.26 -0.61
CA VAL A 200 -10.28 -19.26 -1.69
C VAL A 200 -10.02 -20.66 -1.17
N HIS A 201 -10.89 -21.60 -1.51
CA HIS A 201 -10.73 -23.03 -1.19
C HIS A 201 -10.62 -23.93 -2.42
N ARG A 202 -10.92 -23.41 -3.63
CA ARG A 202 -10.79 -24.17 -4.89
C ARG A 202 -10.48 -23.26 -6.08
N ALA A 203 -9.71 -23.75 -7.05
CA ALA A 203 -9.40 -23.04 -8.30
C ALA A 203 -9.52 -23.96 -9.52
N CYS A 204 -10.21 -23.50 -10.58
CA CYS A 204 -10.26 -24.20 -11.87
C CYS A 204 -9.52 -23.37 -12.93
N VAL A 205 -8.35 -23.86 -13.36
CA VAL A 205 -7.43 -23.21 -14.29
C VAL A 205 -7.53 -23.86 -15.68
N PRO A 206 -7.99 -23.15 -16.72
CA PRO A 206 -8.00 -23.69 -18.08
C PRO A 206 -6.62 -24.14 -18.56
N ASN A 207 -6.56 -25.25 -19.30
CA ASN A 207 -5.34 -25.73 -19.93
C ASN A 207 -4.85 -24.70 -20.96
N GLY A 208 -3.58 -24.32 -20.90
CA GLY A 208 -2.99 -23.34 -21.82
C GLY A 208 -3.37 -21.88 -21.53
N ILE A 209 -3.86 -21.57 -20.32
CA ILE A 209 -4.13 -20.19 -19.89
C ILE A 209 -2.89 -19.30 -20.06
N ARG A 210 -3.10 -18.07 -20.51
CA ARG A 210 -2.06 -17.05 -20.74
C ARG A 210 -2.09 -15.99 -19.64
N VAL A 211 -0.95 -15.36 -19.40
CA VAL A 211 -0.83 -14.23 -18.46
C VAL A 211 -1.87 -13.16 -18.83
N GLY A 212 -2.58 -12.65 -17.82
CA GLY A 212 -3.65 -11.66 -17.96
C GLY A 212 -5.04 -12.24 -18.20
N GLN A 213 -5.18 -13.54 -18.52
CA GLN A 213 -6.48 -14.18 -18.67
C GLN A 213 -7.10 -14.55 -17.33
N GLN A 214 -8.42 -14.66 -17.28
CA GLN A 214 -9.15 -15.03 -16.07
C GLN A 214 -9.31 -16.55 -15.93
N PHE A 215 -9.26 -17.03 -14.70
CA PHE A 215 -9.68 -18.37 -14.29
C PHE A 215 -10.60 -18.30 -13.08
N ASN A 216 -11.30 -19.40 -12.80
CA ASN A 216 -12.31 -19.41 -11.75
C ASN A 216 -11.68 -19.77 -10.41
N VAL A 217 -12.00 -18.99 -9.38
CA VAL A 217 -11.73 -19.31 -7.97
C VAL A 217 -13.03 -19.38 -7.19
N TYR A 218 -13.09 -20.27 -6.21
CA TYR A 218 -14.23 -20.45 -5.33
C TYR A 218 -13.84 -20.12 -3.90
N HIS A 219 -14.69 -19.34 -3.23
CA HIS A 219 -14.46 -18.82 -1.89
C HIS A 219 -15.77 -18.72 -1.10
N GLY A 220 -15.67 -18.60 0.22
CA GLY A 220 -16.84 -18.56 1.11
C GLY A 220 -17.78 -19.76 0.95
N GLU A 221 -19.04 -19.60 1.35
CA GLU A 221 -20.10 -20.62 1.24
C GLU A 221 -20.66 -20.76 -0.20
N GLY A 222 -19.79 -20.98 -1.18
CA GLY A 222 -20.17 -21.28 -2.57
C GLY A 222 -20.11 -20.11 -3.54
N MET A 223 -19.38 -19.04 -3.21
CA MET A 223 -19.15 -17.94 -4.14
C MET A 223 -18.10 -18.29 -5.20
N LYS A 224 -18.22 -17.65 -6.36
CA LYS A 224 -17.33 -17.82 -7.51
C LYS A 224 -16.88 -16.45 -8.02
N SER A 225 -15.58 -16.30 -8.25
CA SER A 225 -15.00 -15.08 -8.83
C SER A 225 -13.95 -15.40 -9.89
N GLY A 226 -13.64 -14.42 -10.73
CA GLY A 226 -12.56 -14.50 -11.72
C GLY A 226 -11.25 -13.97 -11.14
N ALA A 227 -10.22 -14.80 -11.07
CA ALA A 227 -8.85 -14.40 -10.73
C ALA A 227 -8.01 -14.24 -12.00
N ILE A 228 -7.05 -13.33 -11.98
CA ILE A 228 -6.17 -13.06 -13.14
C ILE A 228 -4.93 -13.95 -13.06
N TRP A 229 -4.66 -14.69 -14.14
CA TRP A 229 -3.46 -15.53 -14.25
C TRP A 229 -2.20 -14.66 -14.37
N THR A 230 -1.28 -14.82 -13.43
CA THR A 230 -0.01 -14.10 -13.39
C THR A 230 1.15 -14.90 -14.00
N GLY A 231 0.90 -16.14 -14.44
CA GLY A 231 1.92 -17.08 -14.90
C GLY A 231 2.06 -18.30 -13.99
N THR A 232 1.68 -18.18 -12.72
CA THR A 232 1.62 -19.29 -11.76
C THR A 232 0.33 -19.24 -10.95
N LEU A 233 -0.15 -20.40 -10.49
CA LEU A 233 -1.36 -20.48 -9.65
C LEU A 233 -1.16 -19.73 -8.33
N GLU A 234 -0.03 -19.96 -7.66
CA GLU A 234 0.31 -19.30 -6.40
C GLU A 234 0.34 -17.78 -6.53
N GLY A 235 1.04 -17.25 -7.53
CA GLY A 235 1.11 -15.80 -7.76
C GLY A 235 -0.26 -15.19 -8.07
N SER A 236 -1.12 -15.95 -8.75
CA SER A 236 -2.48 -15.51 -9.08
C SER A 236 -3.38 -15.47 -7.86
N LEU A 237 -3.30 -16.48 -6.99
CA LEU A 237 -4.05 -16.55 -5.74
C LEU A 237 -3.59 -15.46 -4.75
N ARG A 238 -2.29 -15.22 -4.61
CA ARG A 238 -1.76 -14.09 -3.82
C ARG A 238 -2.30 -12.75 -4.31
N LYS A 239 -2.29 -12.53 -5.64
CA LYS A 239 -2.85 -11.31 -6.23
C LYS A 239 -4.33 -11.17 -5.91
N PHE A 240 -5.10 -12.26 -5.99
CA PHE A 240 -6.52 -12.28 -5.66
C PHE A 240 -6.77 -11.96 -4.18
N ALA A 241 -5.93 -12.42 -3.25
CA ALA A 241 -6.03 -12.05 -1.83
C ALA A 241 -5.79 -10.56 -1.54
N CYS A 242 -5.09 -9.85 -2.44
CA CYS A 242 -4.74 -8.44 -2.27
C CYS A 242 -5.69 -7.49 -3.03
N CYS A 243 -6.67 -8.02 -3.78
CA CYS A 243 -7.67 -7.26 -4.54
C CYS A 243 -8.99 -7.20 -3.77
#